data_AF-A0A4P2QUR2-F1
#
_entry.id   AF-A0A4P2QUR2-F1
#
_cell.length_a   1.000
_cell.length_b   1.000
_cell.length_c   1.000
_cell.angle_alpha   90.00
_cell.angle_beta   90.00
_cell.angle_gamma   90.00
#
_symmetry.space_group_name_H-M   'P 1'
#
loop_
_entity.id
_entity.type
_entity.pdbx_description
1 polymer ?
#
loop_
_entity_poly.entity_id
_entity_poly.type
_entity_poly.pdbx_seq_one_letter_code
_entity_poly.pdbx_strand_id
1 'polypeptide(L)'
;MDLALDAIERAAADNVPGQLVLADAVYGRSAKFRDTVRLLGFDYPVGVDWTTMVVALGPGGRWNKTPMTADELARKLGKKAFRRITWREGTGKKLASRFALRRVRLANDD
;
A
#
# COMPACT_ATOMS: atom_id res chain seq x y z
N MET A 1 3.26 -17.86 -2.22
CA MET A 1 2.99 -16.67 -3.06
C MET A 1 2.36 -17.09 -4.37
N ASP A 2 2.86 -18.16 -4.99
CA ASP A 2 2.50 -18.57 -6.36
C ASP A 2 0.99 -18.85 -6.51
N LEU A 3 0.36 -19.59 -5.59
CA LEU A 3 -1.08 -19.83 -5.62
C LEU A 3 -1.94 -18.54 -5.69
N ALA A 4 -1.50 -17.46 -5.03
CA ALA A 4 -2.23 -16.20 -5.05
C ALA A 4 -2.05 -15.47 -6.38
N LEU A 5 -0.85 -15.51 -6.96
CA LEU A 5 -0.59 -14.96 -8.29
C LEU A 5 -1.35 -15.75 -9.36
N ASP A 6 -1.33 -17.08 -9.31
CA ASP A 6 -2.08 -17.95 -10.21
C ASP A 6 -3.60 -17.68 -10.14
N ALA A 7 -4.12 -17.32 -8.97
CA ALA A 7 -5.53 -16.93 -8.83
C ALA A 7 -5.83 -15.58 -9.50
N ILE A 8 -4.93 -14.60 -9.37
CA ILE A 8 -5.08 -13.28 -9.99
C ILE A 8 -4.92 -13.37 -11.51
N GLU A 9 -3.96 -14.16 -12.00
CA GLU A 9 -3.75 -14.40 -13.43
C GLU A 9 -4.97 -15.04 -14.09
N ARG A 10 -5.57 -16.05 -13.45
CA ARG A 10 -6.82 -16.65 -13.93
C ARG A 10 -7.97 -15.67 -13.93
N ALA A 11 -8.14 -14.89 -12.86
CA ALA A 11 -9.18 -13.86 -12.81
C ALA A 11 -9.01 -12.80 -13.92
N ALA A 12 -7.78 -12.42 -14.24
CA ALA A 12 -7.48 -11.52 -15.36
C ALA A 12 -7.84 -12.15 -16.71
N ALA A 13 -7.43 -13.41 -16.93
CA ALA A 13 -7.72 -14.15 -18.16
C ALA A 13 -9.22 -14.36 -18.38
N ASP A 14 -9.97 -14.60 -17.30
CA ASP A 14 -11.42 -14.78 -17.31
C ASP A 14 -12.19 -13.44 -17.38
N ASN A 15 -11.48 -12.30 -17.47
CA ASN A 15 -12.06 -10.95 -17.47
C ASN A 15 -13.00 -10.69 -16.27
N VAL A 16 -12.62 -11.18 -15.08
CA VAL A 16 -13.39 -10.93 -13.86
C VAL A 16 -13.50 -9.42 -13.63
N PRO A 17 -14.71 -8.87 -13.42
CA PRO A 17 -14.88 -7.43 -13.23
C PRO A 17 -14.12 -6.92 -11.99
N GLY A 18 -13.32 -5.87 -12.17
CA GLY A 18 -12.61 -5.22 -11.08
C GLY A 18 -11.34 -4.51 -11.54
N GLN A 19 -10.85 -3.59 -10.70
CA GLN A 19 -9.59 -2.86 -10.94
C GLN A 19 -8.61 -2.98 -9.76
N LEU A 20 -9.04 -3.60 -8.66
CA LEU A 20 -8.31 -3.63 -7.40
C LEU A 20 -8.12 -5.06 -6.91
N VAL A 21 -6.88 -5.37 -6.51
CA VAL A 21 -6.56 -6.57 -5.72
C VAL A 21 -6.36 -6.17 -4.27
N LEU A 22 -7.27 -6.62 -3.40
CA LEU A 22 -7.07 -6.57 -1.95
C LEU A 22 -6.38 -7.85 -1.50
N ALA A 23 -5.36 -7.70 -0.65
CA ALA A 23 -4.60 -8.82 -0.10
C ALA A 23 -4.18 -8.52 1.34
N ASP A 24 -3.85 -9.57 2.09
CA ASP A 24 -3.25 -9.44 3.40
C ASP A 24 -1.89 -8.70 3.34
N ALA A 25 -1.50 -8.03 4.43
CA ALA A 25 -0.24 -7.30 4.52
C ALA A 25 1.01 -8.16 4.26
N VAL A 26 0.94 -9.49 4.48
CA VAL A 26 2.07 -10.38 4.15
C VAL A 26 2.43 -10.34 2.66
N TYR A 27 1.45 -10.16 1.76
CA TYR A 27 1.68 -10.11 0.32
C TYR A 27 2.41 -8.83 -0.10
N GLY A 28 2.12 -7.71 0.56
CA GLY A 28 2.74 -6.43 0.24
C GLY A 28 4.23 -6.35 0.57
N ARG A 29 4.77 -7.32 1.32
CA ARG A 29 6.22 -7.45 1.56
C ARG A 29 7.01 -7.87 0.33
N SER A 30 6.37 -8.48 -0.68
CA SER A 30 7.05 -8.96 -1.87
C SER A 30 6.94 -7.98 -3.03
N ALA A 31 8.09 -7.54 -3.55
CA ALA A 31 8.17 -6.77 -4.79
C ALA A 31 7.53 -7.55 -5.95
N LYS A 32 7.95 -8.81 -6.17
CA LYS A 32 7.34 -9.72 -7.16
C LYS A 32 5.82 -9.70 -7.13
N PHE A 33 5.19 -9.82 -5.96
CA PHE A 33 3.73 -9.77 -5.88
C PHE A 33 3.16 -8.42 -6.36
N ARG A 34 3.70 -7.31 -5.86
CA ARG A 34 3.27 -5.96 -6.24
C ARG A 34 3.44 -5.69 -7.73
N ASP A 35 4.55 -6.14 -8.30
CA ASP A 35 4.91 -5.93 -9.70
C ASP A 35 4.03 -6.78 -10.62
N THR A 36 3.83 -8.07 -10.29
CA THR A 36 2.93 -8.94 -11.06
C THR A 36 1.50 -8.39 -11.07
N VAL A 37 0.97 -7.94 -9.93
CA VAL A 37 -0.38 -7.37 -9.88
C VAL A 37 -0.50 -6.11 -10.76
N ARG A 38 0.54 -5.27 -10.80
CA ARG A 38 0.58 -4.10 -11.70
C ARG A 38 0.67 -4.47 -13.16
N LEU A 39 1.50 -5.46 -13.50
CA LEU A 39 1.66 -5.97 -14.86
C LEU A 39 0.35 -6.55 -15.40
N LEU A 40 -0.46 -7.16 -14.53
CA LEU A 40 -1.79 -7.67 -14.87
C LEU A 40 -2.87 -6.56 -14.96
N GLY A 41 -2.49 -5.28 -14.80
CA GLY A 41 -3.38 -4.14 -14.98
C GLY A 41 -4.20 -3.76 -13.74
N PHE A 42 -3.91 -4.35 -12.58
CA PHE A 42 -4.62 -4.04 -11.34
C PHE A 42 -3.86 -3.04 -10.46
N ASP A 43 -4.62 -2.20 -9.76
CA ASP A 43 -4.15 -1.47 -8.59
C ASP A 43 -4.23 -2.38 -7.34
N TYR A 44 -3.39 -2.11 -6.32
CA TYR A 44 -3.36 -2.93 -5.12
C TYR A 44 -3.33 -2.07 -3.84
N PRO A 45 -4.37 -2.09 -2.99
CA PRO A 45 -4.33 -1.52 -1.65
C PRO A 45 -3.84 -2.61 -0.67
N VAL A 46 -2.53 -2.78 -0.55
CA VAL A 46 -1.91 -3.78 0.34
C VAL A 46 -1.06 -3.11 1.42
N GLY A 47 -1.05 -3.69 2.62
CA GLY A 47 -0.13 -3.27 3.68
C GLY A 47 1.31 -3.60 3.30
N VAL A 48 2.24 -2.69 3.58
CA VAL A 48 3.69 -2.90 3.37
C VAL A 48 4.41 -2.92 4.72
N ASP A 49 5.64 -3.44 4.74
CA ASP A 49 6.45 -3.41 5.96
C ASP A 49 6.89 -1.98 6.29
N TRP A 50 7.04 -1.66 7.57
CA TRP A 50 7.45 -0.32 8.04
C TRP A 50 8.86 0.06 7.57
N THR A 51 9.69 -0.94 7.26
CA THR A 51 11.04 -0.79 6.68
C THR A 51 11.03 -0.53 5.17
N THR A 52 9.88 -0.61 4.50
CA THR A 52 9.75 -0.38 3.04
C THR A 52 10.28 1.00 2.69
N MET A 53 11.24 1.04 1.76
CA MET A 53 11.88 2.27 1.33
C MET A 53 11.00 3.02 0.32
N VAL A 54 10.70 4.28 0.64
CA VAL A 54 9.82 5.14 -0.12
C VAL A 54 10.42 6.51 -0.38
N VAL A 55 10.06 7.08 -1.53
CA VAL A 55 10.34 8.46 -1.91
C VAL A 55 9.04 9.25 -1.84
N ALA A 56 8.94 10.18 -0.90
CA ALA A 56 7.75 11.02 -0.75
C ALA A 56 7.70 12.14 -1.80
N LEU A 57 6.48 12.49 -2.21
CA LEU A 57 6.22 13.66 -3.04
C LEU A 57 6.33 14.94 -2.20
N GLY A 58 7.33 15.76 -2.51
CA GLY A 58 7.58 17.06 -1.89
C GLY A 58 6.66 18.18 -2.39
N PRO A 59 6.85 19.40 -1.87
CA PRO A 59 6.11 20.59 -2.32
C PRO A 59 6.27 20.84 -3.82
N GLY A 60 5.22 21.33 -4.47
CA GLY A 60 5.23 21.58 -5.92
C GLY A 60 5.25 20.33 -6.79
N GLY A 61 4.94 19.15 -6.24
CA GLY A 61 4.85 17.91 -7.01
C GLY A 61 6.19 17.31 -7.43
N ARG A 62 7.29 17.73 -6.79
CA ARG A 62 8.63 17.19 -7.06
C ARG A 62 8.93 16.03 -6.12
N TRP A 63 9.46 14.94 -6.65
CA TRP A 63 9.92 13.81 -5.86
C TRP A 63 11.17 14.17 -5.08
N ASN A 64 11.23 13.77 -3.80
CA ASN A 64 12.43 13.95 -3.00
C ASN A 64 13.59 13.10 -3.54
N LYS A 65 14.84 13.48 -3.25
CA LYS A 65 16.02 12.76 -3.75
C LYS A 65 16.41 11.55 -2.90
N THR A 66 16.10 11.59 -1.61
CA THR A 66 16.57 10.60 -0.64
C THR A 66 15.41 9.70 -0.22
N PRO A 67 15.48 8.39 -0.52
CA PRO A 67 14.61 7.39 0.06
C PRO A 67 14.63 7.40 1.58
N MET A 68 13.51 7.04 2.20
CA MET A 68 13.40 6.81 3.64
C MET A 68 12.44 5.65 3.90
N THR A 69 12.51 5.04 5.06
CA THR A 69 11.54 4.01 5.42
C THR A 69 10.13 4.59 5.58
N ALA A 70 9.10 3.75 5.43
CA ALA A 70 7.73 4.16 5.70
C ALA A 70 7.53 4.66 7.14
N ASP A 71 8.23 4.08 8.13
CA ASP A 71 8.24 4.55 9.52
C ASP A 71 8.86 5.95 9.65
N GLU A 72 10.02 6.20 9.04
CA GLU A 72 10.64 7.53 9.05
C GLU A 72 9.74 8.58 8.41
N LEU A 73 9.07 8.24 7.30
CA LEU A 73 8.10 9.12 6.68
C LEU A 73 6.93 9.42 7.62
N ALA A 74 6.36 8.38 8.26
CA ALA A 74 5.26 8.54 9.21
C ALA A 74 5.65 9.46 10.39
N ARG A 75 6.88 9.33 10.92
CA ARG A 75 7.42 10.21 11.96
C ARG A 75 7.58 11.65 11.47
N LYS A 76 8.14 11.85 10.27
CA LYS A 76 8.36 13.18 9.67
C LYS A 76 7.06 13.94 9.39
N LEU A 77 5.97 13.24 9.05
CA LEU A 77 4.65 13.85 8.86
C LEU A 77 4.13 14.51 10.15
N GLY A 78 4.54 14.00 11.32
CA GLY A 78 4.14 14.53 12.62
C GLY A 78 2.67 14.29 12.95
N LYS A 79 2.32 14.43 14.24
CA LYS A 79 0.97 14.08 14.75
C LYS A 79 -0.17 14.84 14.05
N LYS A 80 0.07 16.09 13.60
CA LYS A 80 -0.93 16.95 12.97
C LYS A 80 -1.36 16.47 11.57
N ALA A 81 -0.54 15.66 10.89
CA ALA A 81 -0.89 15.10 9.59
C ALA A 81 -1.87 13.92 9.70
N PHE A 82 -2.00 13.31 10.89
CA PHE A 82 -2.85 12.15 11.09
C PHE A 82 -4.25 12.54 11.55
N ARG A 83 -5.25 11.94 10.92
CA ARG A 83 -6.67 12.12 11.27
C ARG A 83 -7.19 10.86 11.95
N ARG A 84 -7.91 11.02 13.06
CA ARG A 84 -8.59 9.91 13.72
C ARG A 84 -9.81 9.51 12.89
N ILE A 85 -9.86 8.25 12.47
CA ILE A 85 -10.99 7.66 11.76
C ILE A 85 -11.61 6.60 12.67
N THR A 86 -12.93 6.56 12.74
CA THR A 86 -13.70 5.61 13.55
C THR A 86 -14.64 4.85 12.61
N TRP A 87 -14.68 3.53 12.71
CA TRP A 87 -15.58 2.70 11.91
C TRP A 87 -16.32 1.68 12.81
N ARG A 88 -17.50 1.25 12.35
CA ARG A 88 -18.17 0.00 12.78
C ARG A 88 -17.66 -1.10 11.84
N GLU A 89 -17.44 -2.34 12.24
CA GLU A 89 -18.42 -3.22 12.89
C GLU A 89 -17.69 -4.36 13.65
N GLY A 90 -18.13 -4.62 14.87
CA GLY A 90 -17.70 -5.72 15.73
C GLY A 90 -18.65 -5.76 16.92
N THR A 91 -18.76 -6.91 17.59
CA THR A 91 -19.71 -7.16 18.70
C THR A 91 -19.43 -6.35 20.00
N GLY A 92 -18.55 -5.36 19.95
CA GLY A 92 -18.10 -4.55 21.10
C GLY A 92 -18.09 -3.02 20.86
N LYS A 93 -17.06 -2.33 21.37
CA LYS A 93 -16.88 -0.87 21.22
C LYS A 93 -16.44 -0.49 19.80
N LYS A 94 -16.70 0.77 19.40
CA LYS A 94 -16.24 1.33 18.11
C LYS A 94 -14.72 1.21 17.96
N LEU A 95 -14.25 0.72 16.81
CA LEU A 95 -12.82 0.72 16.47
C LEU A 95 -12.43 2.08 15.90
N ALA A 96 -11.23 2.53 16.27
CA ALA A 96 -10.69 3.78 15.76
C ALA A 96 -9.17 3.72 15.67
N SER A 97 -8.63 4.31 14.61
CA SER A 97 -7.19 4.47 14.40
C SER A 97 -6.88 5.84 13.78
N ARG A 98 -5.60 6.13 13.55
CA ARG A 98 -5.09 7.37 12.98
C ARG A 98 -4.45 7.10 11.63
N PHE A 99 -4.86 7.84 10.61
CA PHE A 99 -4.35 7.67 9.25
C PHE A 99 -3.84 9.00 8.70
N ALA A 100 -2.81 8.93 7.86
CA ALA A 100 -2.33 10.02 7.03
C ALA A 100 -2.27 9.52 5.58
N LEU A 101 -2.60 10.39 4.63
CA LEU A 101 -2.54 10.08 3.21
C LEU A 101 -1.35 10.83 2.58
N ARG A 102 -0.43 10.09 1.97
CA ARG A 102 0.71 10.67 1.27
C ARG A 102 1.05 9.90 0.01
N ARG A 103 1.31 10.64 -1.06
CA ARG A 103 1.78 10.06 -2.32
C ARG A 103 3.28 9.77 -2.21
N VAL A 104 3.64 8.52 -2.50
CA VAL A 104 5.01 8.00 -2.45
C VAL A 104 5.32 7.20 -3.72
N ARG A 105 6.60 6.98 -3.98
CA ARG A 105 7.12 5.93 -4.87
C ARG A 105 7.92 4.95 -4.04
N LEU A 106 7.97 3.69 -4.44
CA LEU A 106 8.92 2.75 -3.87
C LEU A 106 10.32 3.11 -4.36
N ALA A 107 11.32 2.98 -3.49
CA ALA A 107 12.69 3.38 -3.82
C ALA A 107 13.46 2.28 -4.54
N ASN A 108 13.18 1.03 -4.20
CA ASN A 108 13.79 -0.17 -4.78
C ASN A 108 12.64 -1.12 -5.14
N ASP A 109 12.14 -1.05 -6.38
CA ASP A 109 11.38 -2.13 -6.99
C ASP A 109 12.31 -2.77 -8.03
N ASP A 110 13.22 -3.62 -7.54
CA ASP A 110 13.99 -4.59 -8.33
C ASP A 110 13.75 -5.99 -7.74
#